data_AF-A0A4R0KBC4-F1
#
_entry.id   AF-A0A4R0KBC4-F1
#
_cell.length_a   1.000
_cell.length_b   1.000
_cell.length_c   1.000
_cell.angle_alpha   90.00
_cell.angle_beta   90.00
_cell.angle_gamma   90.00
#
_symmetry.space_group_name_H-M   'P 1'
#
loop_
_entity.id
_entity.type
_entity.pdbx_description
1 polymer ?
#
loop_
_entity_poly.entity_id
_entity_poly.type
_entity_poly.pdbx_seq_one_letter_code
_entity_poly.pdbx_strand_id
1 'polypeptide(L)'
;MKPMTRRMIGAINFAEAIITLVGLIAAYGIAERLVSDQEITGSAGIATRTVHWWGPDFTTTLNMSLLIVGAAAGAVGSVIHQSMVFAQRAGLETLERGFVWWYLLRPVWSALLGSVIVVAVNTGLISIGDETTSSAGVTVLMMTGCLAGLFTDQAMVRLRPLLGVTPPEDSQVPDEETTPNDDQR
;
A
#
# COMPACT_ATOMS: atom_id res chain seq x y z
N MET A 1 -14.75 -10.20 21.31
CA MET A 1 -15.03 -10.65 19.92
C MET A 1 -15.06 -12.19 19.85
N LYS A 2 -15.89 -12.83 19.01
CA LYS A 2 -15.89 -14.30 18.87
C LYS A 2 -14.50 -14.81 18.40
N PRO A 3 -13.97 -15.91 18.94
CA PRO A 3 -12.62 -16.41 18.60
C PRO A 3 -12.46 -16.72 17.11
N MET A 4 -13.56 -17.06 16.43
CA MET A 4 -13.62 -17.29 14.99
C MET A 4 -13.25 -16.05 14.16
N THR A 5 -13.70 -14.85 14.54
CA THR A 5 -13.39 -13.61 13.81
C THR A 5 -11.92 -13.25 13.91
N ARG A 6 -11.29 -13.47 15.08
CA ARG A 6 -9.85 -13.23 15.29
C ARG A 6 -9.00 -14.13 14.39
N ARG A 7 -9.35 -15.42 14.32
CA ARG A 7 -8.67 -16.40 13.46
C ARG A 7 -8.85 -16.07 11.98
N MET A 8 -10.03 -15.60 11.59
CA MET A 8 -10.32 -15.19 10.21
C MET A 8 -9.48 -13.98 9.78
N ILE A 9 -9.41 -12.91 10.59
CA ILE A 9 -8.59 -11.72 10.27
C ILE A 9 -7.11 -12.08 10.20
N GLY A 10 -6.61 -12.91 11.11
CA GLY A 10 -5.23 -13.39 11.06
C GLY A 10 -4.92 -14.22 9.81
N ALA A 11 -5.85 -15.10 9.40
CA ALA A 11 -5.71 -15.89 8.18
C ALA A 11 -5.73 -15.03 6.92
N ILE A 12 -6.59 -14.00 6.86
CA ILE A 12 -6.63 -13.03 5.75
C ILE A 12 -5.29 -12.30 5.64
N ASN A 13 -4.79 -11.72 6.74
CA ASN A 13 -3.54 -10.98 6.72
C ASN A 13 -2.35 -11.89 6.32
N PHE A 14 -2.31 -13.13 6.81
CA PHE A 14 -1.28 -14.09 6.39
C PHE A 14 -1.37 -14.45 4.90
N ALA A 15 -2.58 -14.66 4.38
CA ALA A 15 -2.79 -14.91 2.96
C ALA A 15 -2.37 -13.71 2.10
N GLU A 16 -2.74 -12.48 2.50
CA GLU A 16 -2.31 -11.25 1.85
C GLU A 16 -0.78 -11.09 1.87
N ALA A 17 -0.11 -11.40 2.97
CA ALA A 17 1.35 -11.37 3.06
C ALA A 17 2.02 -12.31 2.05
N ILE A 18 1.52 -13.54 1.92
CA ILE A 18 2.04 -14.49 0.93
C ILE A 18 1.78 -13.98 -0.49
N ILE A 19 0.55 -13.54 -0.79
CA ILE A 19 0.16 -13.08 -2.13
C ILE A 19 0.99 -11.87 -2.55
N THR A 20 1.11 -10.87 -1.67
CA THR A 20 1.88 -9.65 -1.94
C THR A 20 3.37 -9.93 -2.07
N LEU A 21 3.93 -10.84 -1.26
CA LEU A 21 5.34 -11.25 -1.40
C LEU A 21 5.62 -11.94 -2.73
N VAL A 22 4.80 -12.91 -3.12
CA VAL A 22 4.93 -13.61 -4.41
C VAL A 22 4.74 -12.62 -5.56
N GLY A 23 3.74 -11.74 -5.45
CA GLY A 23 3.46 -10.69 -6.43
C GLY A 23 4.63 -9.72 -6.60
N LEU A 24 5.27 -9.30 -5.50
CA LEU A 24 6.45 -8.42 -5.53
C LEU A 24 7.64 -9.10 -6.20
N ILE A 25 7.93 -10.36 -5.85
CA ILE A 25 9.04 -11.12 -6.46
C ILE A 25 8.81 -11.28 -7.97
N ALA A 26 7.58 -11.61 -8.37
CA ALA A 26 7.22 -11.74 -9.77
C ALA A 26 7.33 -10.40 -10.52
N ALA A 27 6.79 -9.32 -9.95
CA ALA A 27 6.86 -7.98 -10.53
C ALA A 27 8.32 -7.51 -10.68
N TYR A 28 9.13 -7.67 -9.63
CA TYR A 28 10.54 -7.29 -9.62
C TYR A 28 11.32 -8.04 -10.70
N GLY A 29 11.14 -9.36 -10.79
CA GLY A 29 11.80 -10.17 -11.82
C GLY A 29 11.36 -9.82 -13.25
N ILE A 30 10.11 -9.39 -13.46
CA ILE A 30 9.65 -8.89 -14.76
C ILE A 30 10.32 -7.56 -15.09
N ALA A 31 10.41 -6.64 -14.13
CA ALA A 31 11.05 -5.34 -14.33
C ALA A 31 12.54 -5.46 -14.64
N GLU A 32 13.31 -6.28 -13.90
CA GLU A 32 14.73 -6.50 -14.19
C GLU A 32 14.96 -7.06 -15.61
N ARG A 33 14.11 -8.01 -16.03
CA ARG A 33 14.18 -8.57 -17.38
C ARG A 33 13.88 -7.52 -18.45
N LEU A 34 12.87 -6.68 -18.23
CA LEU A 34 12.53 -5.60 -19.16
C LEU A 34 13.58 -4.50 -19.19
N VAL A 35 14.23 -4.19 -18.07
CA VAL A 35 15.39 -3.29 -18.03
C VAL A 35 16.51 -3.87 -18.90
N SER A 36 16.86 -5.13 -18.72
CA SER A 36 17.89 -5.80 -19.53
C SER A 36 17.51 -5.84 -21.02
N ASP A 37 16.24 -6.14 -21.35
CA ASP A 37 15.75 -6.16 -22.73
C ASP A 37 15.79 -4.74 -23.37
N GLN A 38 15.56 -3.67 -22.58
CA GLN A 38 15.68 -2.27 -23.04
C GLN A 38 17.12 -1.85 -23.28
N GLU A 39 18.06 -2.26 -22.43
CA GLU A 39 19.49 -1.99 -22.63
C GLU A 39 19.99 -2.57 -23.96
N ILE A 40 19.48 -3.74 -24.37
CA ILE A 40 19.80 -4.38 -25.65
C ILE A 40 19.11 -3.67 -26.83
N THR A 41 17.84 -3.30 -26.65
CA THR A 41 17.02 -2.68 -27.70
C THR A 41 17.47 -1.25 -28.02
N GLY A 42 18.03 -0.55 -27.03
CA GLY A 42 18.45 0.84 -27.15
C GLY A 42 17.28 1.83 -27.22
N SER A 43 17.61 3.12 -27.20
CA SER A 43 16.63 4.22 -27.09
C SER A 43 15.66 4.37 -28.28
N ALA A 44 15.93 3.69 -29.40
CA ALA A 44 15.10 3.75 -30.61
C ALA A 44 13.94 2.75 -30.59
N GLY A 45 13.92 1.78 -29.66
CA GLY A 45 12.87 0.77 -29.55
C GLY A 45 12.25 0.71 -28.16
N ILE A 46 11.11 0.02 -28.06
CA ILE A 46 10.42 -0.22 -26.80
C ILE A 46 10.43 -1.73 -26.57
N ALA A 47 11.23 -2.20 -25.61
CA ALA A 47 11.15 -3.57 -25.13
C ALA A 47 9.78 -3.85 -24.52
N THR A 48 9.19 -4.94 -24.99
CA THR A 48 7.91 -5.47 -24.54
C THR A 48 8.07 -6.94 -24.22
N ARG A 49 7.39 -7.40 -23.18
CA ARG A 49 7.36 -8.82 -22.82
C ARG A 49 5.94 -9.28 -22.58
N THR A 50 5.56 -10.40 -23.18
CA THR A 50 4.28 -11.05 -22.90
C THR A 50 4.39 -11.83 -21.60
N VAL A 51 3.57 -11.48 -20.62
CA VAL A 51 3.45 -12.18 -19.35
C VAL A 51 2.27 -13.11 -19.45
N HIS A 52 2.54 -14.41 -19.37
CA HIS A 52 1.51 -15.44 -19.26
C HIS A 52 1.09 -15.54 -17.79
N TRP A 53 0.01 -14.85 -17.44
CA TRP A 53 -0.62 -14.98 -16.13
C TRP A 53 -1.71 -16.06 -16.17
N TRP A 54 -2.28 -16.43 -15.02
CA TRP A 54 -3.43 -17.34 -14.94
C TRP A 54 -4.69 -16.63 -15.48
N GLY A 55 -4.74 -16.41 -16.80
CA GLY A 55 -5.67 -15.52 -17.51
C GLY A 55 -5.17 -15.14 -18.91
N PRO A 56 -5.62 -14.01 -19.49
CA PRO A 56 -5.18 -13.57 -20.82
C PRO A 56 -3.72 -13.13 -20.81
N ASP A 57 -3.04 -13.42 -21.92
CA ASP A 57 -1.68 -12.95 -22.18
C ASP A 57 -1.65 -11.42 -22.19
N PHE A 58 -0.81 -10.84 -21.32
CA PHE A 58 -0.66 -9.39 -21.23
C PHE A 58 0.73 -8.97 -21.68
N THR A 59 0.80 -8.17 -22.74
CA THR A 59 2.05 -7.57 -23.20
C THR A 59 2.34 -6.33 -22.36
N THR A 60 3.43 -6.37 -21.59
CA THR A 60 3.85 -5.25 -20.74
C THR A 60 5.10 -4.57 -21.29
N THR A 61 5.15 -3.25 -21.12
CA THR A 61 6.32 -2.40 -21.44
C THR A 61 7.17 -2.17 -20.20
N LEU A 62 8.40 -1.64 -20.36
CA LEU A 62 9.25 -1.27 -19.21
C LEU A 62 8.50 -0.34 -18.24
N ASN A 63 7.94 0.77 -18.72
CA ASN A 63 7.22 1.73 -17.87
C ASN A 63 6.07 1.07 -17.09
N MET A 64 5.29 0.21 -17.75
CA MET A 64 4.21 -0.53 -17.08
C MET A 64 4.76 -1.46 -16.00
N SER A 65 5.89 -2.14 -16.24
CA SER A 65 6.51 -3.03 -15.25
C SER A 65 7.00 -2.27 -14.02
N LEU A 66 7.55 -1.06 -14.18
CA LEU A 66 7.96 -0.21 -13.06
C LEU A 66 6.75 0.17 -12.19
N LEU A 67 5.62 0.52 -12.82
CA LEU A 67 4.37 0.81 -12.10
C LEU A 67 3.85 -0.40 -11.30
N ILE A 68 3.94 -1.58 -11.89
CA ILE A 68 3.53 -2.84 -11.25
C ILE A 68 4.45 -3.15 -10.05
N VAL A 69 5.77 -2.95 -10.19
CA VAL A 69 6.72 -3.08 -9.06
C VAL A 69 6.39 -2.10 -7.95
N GLY A 70 6.13 -0.82 -8.28
CA GLY A 70 5.72 0.20 -7.32
C GLY A 70 4.45 -0.17 -6.57
N ALA A 71 3.43 -0.64 -7.29
CA ALA A 71 2.18 -1.11 -6.72
C ALA A 71 2.39 -2.31 -5.77
N ALA A 72 3.13 -3.33 -6.23
CA ALA A 72 3.40 -4.51 -5.44
C ALA A 72 4.19 -4.17 -4.17
N ALA A 73 5.18 -3.29 -4.28
CA ALA A 73 5.97 -2.83 -3.15
C ALA A 73 5.10 -2.04 -2.15
N GLY A 74 4.24 -1.13 -2.64
CA GLY A 74 3.27 -0.40 -1.82
C GLY A 74 2.32 -1.33 -1.07
N ALA A 75 1.80 -2.37 -1.73
CA ALA A 75 0.96 -3.37 -1.10
C ALA A 75 1.71 -4.12 0.03
N VAL A 76 2.97 -4.53 -0.21
CA VAL A 76 3.82 -5.17 0.81
C VAL A 76 4.04 -4.25 2.01
N GLY A 77 4.36 -2.96 1.78
CA GLY A 77 4.49 -1.97 2.85
C GLY A 77 3.22 -1.84 3.70
N SER A 78 2.05 -1.89 3.05
CA SER A 78 0.75 -1.91 3.73
C SER A 78 0.61 -3.11 4.66
N VAL A 79 0.89 -4.32 4.15
CA VAL A 79 0.73 -5.57 4.90
C VAL A 79 1.67 -5.64 6.10
N ILE A 80 2.90 -5.11 5.98
CA ILE A 80 3.82 -4.98 7.11
C ILE A 80 3.18 -4.14 8.21
N HIS A 81 2.65 -2.97 7.87
CA HIS A 81 1.99 -2.10 8.84
C HIS A 81 0.75 -2.78 9.45
N GLN A 82 -0.10 -3.38 8.62
CA GLN A 82 -1.30 -4.08 9.08
C GLN A 82 -0.97 -5.21 10.05
N SER A 83 0.11 -5.95 9.80
CA SER A 83 0.60 -7.01 10.68
C SER A 83 1.02 -6.48 12.05
N MET A 84 1.69 -5.33 12.11
CA MET A 84 2.02 -4.67 13.37
C MET A 84 0.76 -4.25 14.15
N VAL A 85 -0.19 -3.60 13.47
CA VAL A 85 -1.47 -3.18 14.07
C VAL A 85 -2.28 -4.38 14.56
N PHE A 86 -2.31 -5.46 13.79
CA PHE A 86 -2.96 -6.70 14.16
C PHE A 86 -2.31 -7.31 15.42
N ALA A 87 -0.99 -7.42 15.47
CA ALA A 87 -0.28 -7.96 16.62
C ALA A 87 -0.56 -7.16 17.90
N GLN A 88 -0.52 -5.83 17.82
CA GLN A 88 -0.82 -4.95 18.95
C GLN A 88 -2.27 -5.12 19.44
N ARG A 89 -3.25 -5.06 18.52
CA ARG A 89 -4.66 -5.12 18.90
C ARG A 89 -5.14 -6.52 19.27
N ALA A 90 -4.52 -7.58 18.72
CA ALA A 90 -4.80 -8.94 19.11
C ALA A 90 -4.33 -9.23 20.54
N GLY A 91 -3.24 -8.61 20.98
CA GLY A 91 -2.76 -8.67 22.36
C GLY A 91 -3.60 -7.87 23.36
N LEU A 92 -4.28 -6.81 22.91
CA LEU A 92 -5.11 -5.92 23.75
C LEU A 92 -6.62 -6.23 23.70
N GLU A 93 -7.05 -7.25 22.98
CA GLU A 93 -8.46 -7.65 22.77
C GLU A 93 -9.39 -6.59 22.15
N THR A 94 -8.86 -5.49 21.60
CA THR A 94 -9.62 -4.37 21.01
C THR A 94 -10.00 -4.58 19.53
N LEU A 95 -10.00 -5.82 19.04
CA LEU A 95 -10.30 -6.12 17.64
C LEU A 95 -11.82 -6.10 17.40
N GLU A 96 -12.29 -5.16 16.59
CA GLU A 96 -13.69 -5.06 16.19
C GLU A 96 -13.96 -5.69 14.82
N ARG A 97 -15.19 -6.18 14.59
CA ARG A 97 -15.58 -6.88 13.35
C ARG A 97 -15.60 -5.98 12.12
N GLY A 98 -15.78 -4.66 12.30
CA GLY A 98 -15.74 -3.67 11.21
C GLY A 98 -14.37 -3.52 10.56
N PHE A 99 -13.29 -4.00 11.21
CA PHE A 99 -11.94 -3.87 10.68
C PHE A 99 -11.65 -4.78 9.47
N VAL A 100 -12.47 -5.81 9.20
CA VAL A 100 -12.23 -6.71 8.05
C VAL A 100 -12.12 -5.91 6.75
N TRP A 101 -12.99 -4.91 6.56
CA TRP A 101 -12.98 -4.15 5.31
C TRP A 101 -11.75 -3.25 5.21
N TRP A 102 -11.30 -2.72 6.35
CA TRP A 102 -10.05 -1.96 6.45
C TRP A 102 -8.82 -2.82 6.12
N TYR A 103 -8.79 -4.10 6.53
CA TYR A 103 -7.70 -5.00 6.19
C TYR A 103 -7.61 -5.28 4.67
N LEU A 104 -8.73 -5.51 3.99
CA LEU A 104 -8.68 -5.81 2.55
C LEU A 104 -8.48 -4.57 1.65
N LEU A 105 -9.04 -3.42 2.02
CA LEU A 105 -8.97 -2.21 1.18
C LEU A 105 -7.62 -1.50 1.31
N ARG A 106 -6.97 -1.55 2.47
CA ARG A 106 -5.76 -0.79 2.73
C ARG A 106 -4.56 -1.19 1.85
N PRO A 107 -4.29 -2.46 1.55
CA PRO A 107 -3.26 -2.85 0.58
C PRO A 107 -3.53 -2.31 -0.82
N VAL A 108 -4.81 -2.23 -1.22
CA VAL A 108 -5.22 -1.67 -2.51
C VAL A 108 -4.91 -0.17 -2.57
N TRP A 109 -5.27 0.59 -1.53
CA TRP A 109 -4.94 2.02 -1.45
C TRP A 109 -3.43 2.27 -1.44
N SER A 110 -2.69 1.45 -0.70
CA SER A 110 -1.23 1.52 -0.66
C SER A 110 -0.57 1.16 -1.99
N ALA A 111 -1.13 0.21 -2.74
CA ALA A 111 -0.65 -0.13 -4.08
C ALA A 111 -0.83 1.05 -5.05
N LEU A 112 -2.01 1.69 -5.03
CA LEU A 112 -2.26 2.90 -5.83
C LEU A 112 -1.27 4.01 -5.48
N LEU A 113 -1.05 4.25 -4.19
CA LEU A 113 -0.09 5.25 -3.74
C LEU A 113 1.35 4.90 -4.18
N GLY A 114 1.74 3.63 -4.09
CA GLY A 114 3.03 3.13 -4.58
C GLY A 114 3.24 3.39 -6.07
N SER A 115 2.21 3.13 -6.90
CA SER A 115 2.27 3.47 -8.34
C SER A 115 2.42 4.97 -8.58
N VAL A 116 1.68 5.81 -7.87
CA VAL A 116 1.78 7.28 -8.01
C VAL A 116 3.18 7.76 -7.68
N ILE A 117 3.79 7.24 -6.62
CA ILE A 117 5.17 7.57 -6.24
C ILE A 117 6.17 7.12 -7.32
N VAL A 118 5.99 5.93 -7.88
CA VAL A 118 6.84 5.50 -9.01
C VAL A 118 6.70 6.40 -10.22
N VAL A 119 5.49 6.83 -10.58
CA VAL A 119 5.30 7.83 -11.67
C VAL A 119 6.03 9.11 -11.34
N ALA A 120 5.90 9.63 -10.12
CA ALA A 120 6.54 10.88 -9.71
C ALA A 120 8.07 10.79 -9.78
N VAL A 121 8.65 9.68 -9.35
CA VAL A 121 10.11 9.46 -9.44
C VAL A 121 10.54 9.27 -10.90
N ASN A 122 9.85 8.42 -11.66
CA ASN A 122 10.22 8.08 -13.04
C ASN A 122 10.04 9.24 -14.03
N THR A 123 9.10 10.17 -13.77
CA THR A 123 8.91 11.37 -14.60
C THR A 123 9.89 12.51 -14.24
N GLY A 124 10.73 12.32 -13.22
CA GLY A 124 11.66 13.34 -12.74
C GLY A 124 11.01 14.43 -11.88
N LEU A 125 9.72 14.30 -11.52
CA LEU A 125 9.09 15.17 -10.52
C LEU A 125 9.79 15.03 -9.15
N ILE A 126 10.29 13.82 -8.86
CA ILE A 126 11.16 13.53 -7.73
C ILE A 126 12.46 12.93 -8.29
N SER A 127 13.51 13.74 -8.39
CA SER A 127 14.81 13.27 -8.87
C SER A 127 15.51 12.44 -7.78
N ILE A 128 15.73 11.15 -8.05
CA ILE A 128 16.47 10.21 -7.18
C ILE A 128 17.47 9.46 -8.05
N GLY A 129 18.58 10.12 -8.39
CA GLY A 129 19.65 9.56 -9.23
C GLY A 129 19.39 9.66 -10.73
N ASP A 130 20.43 9.36 -11.52
CA ASP A 130 20.42 9.61 -12.97
C ASP A 130 19.71 8.52 -13.81
N GLU A 131 19.43 7.32 -13.26
CA GLU A 131 19.00 6.17 -14.06
C GLU A 131 17.89 5.33 -13.39
N THR A 132 16.62 5.75 -13.54
CA THR A 132 15.45 4.98 -13.08
C THR A 132 15.19 3.72 -13.90
N THR A 133 15.81 3.61 -15.08
CA THR A 133 15.70 2.47 -16.01
C THR A 133 16.84 1.46 -15.87
N SER A 134 17.66 1.56 -14.83
CA SER A 134 18.70 0.57 -14.48
C SER A 134 18.18 -0.42 -13.42
N SER A 135 18.86 -1.55 -13.21
CA SER A 135 18.51 -2.48 -12.12
C SER A 135 18.56 -1.80 -10.74
N ALA A 136 19.49 -0.86 -10.56
CA ALA A 136 19.54 -0.02 -9.36
C ALA A 136 18.31 0.89 -9.26
N GLY A 137 17.89 1.50 -10.38
CA GLY A 137 16.66 2.29 -10.48
C GLY A 137 15.40 1.52 -10.09
N VAL A 138 15.26 0.27 -10.56
CA VAL A 138 14.14 -0.61 -10.16
C VAL A 138 14.13 -0.84 -8.65
N THR A 139 15.30 -1.10 -8.05
CA THR A 139 15.43 -1.28 -6.60
C THR A 139 15.03 -0.01 -5.84
N VAL A 140 15.46 1.16 -6.29
CA VAL A 140 15.08 2.45 -5.71
C VAL A 140 13.56 2.62 -5.75
N LEU A 141 12.95 2.43 -6.92
CA LEU A 141 11.50 2.54 -7.12
C LEU A 141 10.72 1.56 -6.23
N MET A 142 11.20 0.32 -6.11
CA MET A 142 10.64 -0.67 -5.20
C MET A 142 10.70 -0.18 -3.74
N MET A 143 11.85 0.31 -3.29
CA MET A 143 12.02 0.81 -1.93
C MET A 143 11.12 2.01 -1.65
N THR A 144 11.06 2.98 -2.56
CA THR A 144 10.20 4.16 -2.40
C THR A 144 8.72 3.77 -2.41
N GLY A 145 8.31 2.84 -3.26
CA GLY A 145 6.96 2.28 -3.28
C GLY A 145 6.59 1.58 -1.96
N CYS A 146 7.50 0.77 -1.42
CA CYS A 146 7.32 0.11 -0.11
C CYS A 146 7.16 1.11 1.03
N LEU A 147 8.01 2.14 1.07
CA LEU A 147 7.90 3.22 2.06
C LEU A 147 6.56 3.96 1.93
N ALA A 148 6.12 4.27 0.71
CA ALA A 148 4.81 4.87 0.48
C ALA A 148 3.67 4.01 1.04
N GLY A 149 3.78 2.68 0.89
CA GLY A 149 2.86 1.71 1.49
C GLY A 149 2.84 1.78 3.02
N LEU A 150 4.01 1.77 3.66
CA LEU A 150 4.15 1.84 5.12
C LEU A 150 3.53 3.11 5.72
N PHE A 151 3.63 4.23 4.99
CA PHE A 151 3.15 5.56 5.41
C PHE A 151 1.80 5.95 4.81
N THR A 152 1.07 5.04 4.16
CA THR A 152 -0.21 5.35 3.50
C THR A 152 -1.20 6.03 4.43
N ASP A 153 -1.33 5.58 5.69
CA ASP A 153 -2.24 6.22 6.65
C ASP A 153 -1.85 7.67 6.97
N GLN A 154 -0.56 7.94 7.14
CA GLN A 154 -0.08 9.29 7.42
C GLN A 154 -0.32 10.21 6.23
N ALA A 155 -0.09 9.71 5.01
CA ALA A 155 -0.39 10.43 3.78
C ALA A 155 -1.89 10.75 3.67
N MET A 156 -2.76 9.76 3.91
CA MET A 156 -4.22 9.94 3.86
C MET A 156 -4.71 10.93 4.92
N VAL A 157 -4.17 10.89 6.15
CA VAL A 157 -4.50 11.86 7.19
C VAL A 157 -4.15 13.29 6.77
N ARG A 158 -3.00 13.48 6.11
CA ARG A 158 -2.58 14.80 5.59
C ARG A 158 -3.43 15.27 4.40
N LEU A 159 -3.90 14.35 3.56
CA LEU A 159 -4.69 14.66 2.37
C LEU A 159 -6.17 14.89 2.66
N ARG A 160 -6.75 14.23 3.67
CA ARG A 160 -8.18 14.31 4.03
C ARG A 160 -8.71 15.75 4.12
N PRO A 161 -8.05 16.68 4.85
CA PRO A 161 -8.53 18.07 4.94
C PRO A 161 -8.50 18.79 3.59
N LEU A 162 -7.51 18.51 2.75
CA LEU A 162 -7.37 19.12 1.42
C LEU A 162 -8.47 18.64 0.45
N LEU A 163 -9.00 17.44 0.67
CA LEU A 163 -10.08 16.86 -0.12
C LEU A 163 -11.47 17.25 0.39
N GLY A 164 -11.57 18.11 1.42
CA GLY A 164 -12.84 18.47 2.04
C GLY A 164 -13.51 17.31 2.79
N VAL A 165 -12.78 16.22 3.07
CA VAL A 165 -13.27 15.10 3.88
C VAL A 165 -13.05 15.47 5.34
N THR A 166 -14.01 16.19 5.92
CA THR A 166 -14.06 16.38 7.37
C THR A 166 -14.50 15.07 8.03
N PRO A 167 -13.89 14.68 9.16
CA PRO A 167 -14.48 13.63 10.00
C PRO A 167 -15.95 13.98 10.28
N PRO A 168 -16.86 12.99 10.35
CA PRO A 168 -18.18 13.26 10.89
C PRO A 168 -18.00 13.93 12.24
N GLU A 169 -18.72 15.04 12.44
CA GLU A 169 -18.71 15.83 13.67
C GLU A 169 -18.77 14.85 14.85
N ASP A 170 -17.73 14.84 15.70
CA ASP A 170 -17.72 14.04 16.91
C ASP A 170 -19.06 14.29 17.58
N SER A 171 -19.85 13.24 17.78
CA SER A 171 -21.03 13.32 18.62
C SER A 171 -20.55 13.85 19.96
N GLN A 172 -20.73 15.16 20.19
CA GLN A 172 -20.63 15.75 21.51
C GLN A 172 -21.47 14.84 22.41
N VAL A 173 -20.81 14.02 23.22
CA VAL A 173 -21.45 13.50 24.42
C VAL A 173 -21.78 14.79 25.18
N PRO A 174 -23.08 15.13 25.36
CA PRO A 174 -23.42 16.32 26.10
C PRO A 174 -22.71 16.20 27.44
N ASP A 175 -21.91 17.21 27.79
CA ASP A 175 -21.30 17.28 29.11
C ASP A 175 -22.43 17.04 30.10
N GLU A 176 -22.36 15.91 30.81
CA GLU A 176 -23.34 15.52 31.79
C GLU A 176 -23.44 16.69 32.75
N GLU A 177 -24.60 17.36 32.70
CA GLU A 177 -24.91 18.58 33.42
C GLU A 177 -24.59 18.30 34.89
N THR A 178 -23.44 18.78 35.37
CA THR A 178 -23.09 18.70 36.78
C THR A 178 -24.10 19.55 37.50
N THR A 179 -25.22 18.94 37.91
CA THR A 179 -26.16 19.53 38.86
C THR A 179 -25.34 19.85 40.10
N PRO A 180 -25.17 21.14 40.48
CA PRO A 180 -24.60 21.45 41.77
C PRO A 180 -25.51 20.82 42.80
N ASN A 181 -24.95 19.95 43.64
CA ASN A 181 -25.66 19.39 44.78
C ASN A 181 -26.15 20.57 45.63
N ASP A 182 -27.44 20.85 45.54
CA ASP A 182 -28.15 21.81 46.36
C ASP A 182 -28.30 21.18 47.75
N ASP A 183 -27.16 21.01 48.45
CA ASP A 183 -27.16 20.81 49.90
C ASP A 183 -27.45 22.16 50.54
N GLN A 184 -28.72 22.54 50.44
CA GLN A 184 -29.35 23.53 51.27
C GLN A 184 -29.49 23.00 52.70
N ARG A 185 -28.97 23.83 53.62
CA ARG A 185 -29.46 24.11 54.98
C ARG A 185 -29.22 23.10 56.10
#